data_AF-A0A7V8XUF6-F1
#
_entry.id   AF-A0A7V8XUF6-F1
#
_cell.length_a   1.000
_cell.length_b   1.000
_cell.length_c   1.000
_cell.angle_alpha   90.00
_cell.angle_beta   90.00
_cell.angle_gamma   90.00
#
_symmetry.space_group_name_H-M   'P 1'
#
loop_
_entity.id
_entity.type
_entity.pdbx_description
1 polymer ?
#
loop_
_entity_poly.entity_id
_entity_poly.type
_entity_poly.pdbx_seq_one_letter_code
_entity_poly.pdbx_strand_id
1 'polypeptide(L)'
;AQVAALAILCLSGARGIYVLAVAERPPLQISIPDDDWGRVMAWARTTDIDSGWLADPLHAVLYGTSVRVAGERDVLVEAVKDAALGMYDRRIAVRTSERIRAVPDFLRLTPAEARRLGATYDLDYLVTEQMLDLPLAFQEGALRVYRIQ
;
A
#
# COMPACT_ATOMS: atom_id res chain seq x y z
N ALA A 1 17.90 -31.75 24.48
CA ALA A 1 16.63 -31.01 24.45
C ALA A 1 16.75 -29.62 25.08
N GLN A 2 17.16 -29.50 26.34
CA GLN A 2 17.24 -28.20 27.05
C GLN A 2 18.20 -27.18 26.42
N VAL A 3 19.39 -27.60 25.99
CA VAL A 3 20.35 -26.71 25.29
C VAL A 3 19.77 -26.17 23.98
N ALA A 4 19.08 -27.02 23.21
CA ALA A 4 18.43 -26.60 21.97
C ALA A 4 17.26 -25.64 22.24
N ALA A 5 16.45 -25.91 23.27
CA ALA A 5 15.38 -25.01 23.69
C ALA A 5 15.91 -23.64 24.13
N LEU A 6 17.01 -23.62 24.91
CA LEU A 6 17.66 -22.38 25.34
C LEU A 6 18.24 -21.63 24.14
N ALA A 7 18.89 -22.33 23.21
CA ALA A 7 19.41 -21.72 21.98
C ALA A 7 18.30 -21.10 21.14
N ILE A 8 17.17 -21.79 20.96
CA ILE A 8 15.98 -21.27 20.25
C ILE A 8 15.43 -20.03 20.97
N LEU A 9 15.32 -20.07 22.30
CA LEU A 9 14.83 -18.93 23.09
C LEU A 9 15.75 -17.71 22.93
N CYS A 10 17.06 -17.90 23.07
CA CYS A 10 18.05 -16.83 22.94
C CYS A 10 18.06 -16.24 21.52
N LEU A 11 18.06 -17.08 20.49
CA LEU A 11 18.05 -16.63 19.10
C LEU A 11 16.75 -15.91 18.73
N SER A 12 15.60 -16.43 19.19
CA SER A 12 14.29 -15.80 18.96
C SER A 12 14.19 -14.45 19.69
N GLY A 13 14.67 -14.39 20.94
CA GLY A 13 14.73 -13.17 21.73
C GLY A 13 15.65 -12.12 21.11
N ALA A 14 16.87 -12.51 20.71
CA ALA A 14 17.80 -11.63 20.02
C ALA A 14 17.22 -11.10 18.71
N ARG A 15 16.56 -11.96 17.92
CA ARG A 15 15.88 -11.56 16.69
C ARG A 15 14.73 -10.59 16.97
N GLY A 16 13.92 -10.86 17.99
CA GLY A 16 12.82 -9.98 18.40
C GLY A 16 13.30 -8.59 18.80
N ILE A 17 14.34 -8.53 19.65
CA ILE A 17 14.97 -7.26 20.07
C ILE A 17 15.52 -6.51 18.86
N TYR A 18 16.22 -7.20 17.96
CA TYR A 18 16.74 -6.60 16.74
C TYR A 18 15.63 -5.98 15.88
N VAL A 19 14.54 -6.71 15.64
CA VAL A 19 13.39 -6.23 14.86
C VAL A 19 12.78 -4.98 15.51
N LEU A 20 12.58 -5.00 16.83
CA LEU A 20 12.05 -3.84 17.56
C LEU A 20 12.97 -2.62 17.47
N ALA A 21 14.29 -2.84 17.48
CA ALA A 21 15.27 -1.75 17.38
C ALA A 21 15.32 -1.12 15.98
N VAL A 22 15.14 -1.91 14.91
CA VAL A 22 15.24 -1.41 13.53
C VAL A 22 13.91 -1.02 12.89
N ALA A 23 12.78 -1.42 13.45
CA ALA A 23 11.47 -1.17 12.84
C ALA A 23 11.08 0.32 12.85
N GLU A 24 11.73 1.17 13.65
CA GLU A 24 11.45 2.61 13.84
C GLU A 24 9.95 2.91 14.07
N ARG A 25 9.18 1.93 14.56
CA ARG A 25 7.73 1.96 14.74
C ARG A 25 7.34 1.20 16.01
N PRO A 26 6.24 1.57 16.67
CA PRO A 26 5.79 0.89 17.89
C PRO A 26 5.39 -0.57 17.60
N PRO A 27 5.59 -1.50 18.57
CA PRO A 27 5.25 -2.92 18.42
C PRO A 27 3.75 -3.18 18.26
N LEU A 28 2.92 -2.24 18.70
CA LEU A 28 1.46 -2.27 18.57
C LEU A 28 0.97 -0.87 18.24
N GLN A 29 0.12 -0.79 17.22
CA GLN A 29 -0.51 0.45 16.79
C GLN A 29 -1.98 0.18 16.47
N ILE A 30 -2.88 0.81 17.24
CA ILE A 30 -4.33 0.59 17.18
C ILE A 30 -5.01 1.68 16.33
N SER A 31 -4.39 2.85 16.21
CA SER A 31 -4.86 3.96 15.39
C SER A 31 -4.03 4.10 14.11
N ILE A 32 -4.65 4.62 13.05
CA ILE A 32 -3.90 5.09 11.88
C ILE A 32 -2.96 6.21 12.36
N PRO A 33 -1.64 6.14 12.05
CA PRO A 33 -0.71 7.20 12.44
C PRO A 33 -1.11 8.53 11.79
N ASP A 34 -0.88 9.64 12.49
CA ASP A 34 -0.98 10.99 11.91
C ASP A 34 0.35 11.37 11.25
N ASP A 35 0.77 10.55 10.28
CA ASP A 35 1.90 10.81 9.38
C ASP A 35 1.38 11.23 8.00
N ASP A 36 2.28 11.49 7.06
CA ASP A 36 1.93 11.96 5.73
C ASP A 36 0.94 11.00 5.04
N TRP A 37 1.18 9.69 5.14
CA TRP A 37 0.28 8.67 4.59
C TRP A 37 -1.07 8.71 5.29
N GLY A 38 -1.11 8.74 6.62
CA GLY A 38 -2.34 8.84 7.39
C GLY A 38 -3.18 10.06 7.04
N ARG A 39 -2.57 11.21 6.80
CA ARG A 39 -3.25 12.44 6.35
C ARG A 39 -3.74 12.34 4.91
N VAL A 40 -2.96 11.76 3.99
CA VAL A 40 -3.46 11.44 2.63
C VAL A 40 -4.67 10.51 2.69
N MET A 41 -4.62 9.48 3.53
CA MET A 41 -5.74 8.55 3.71
C MET A 41 -6.95 9.21 4.39
N ALA A 42 -6.72 10.15 5.31
CA ALA A 42 -7.80 10.94 5.90
C ALA A 42 -8.50 11.81 4.85
N TRP A 43 -7.74 12.41 3.93
CA TRP A 43 -8.31 13.10 2.79
C TRP A 43 -9.02 12.14 1.82
N ALA A 44 -8.45 10.96 1.55
CA ALA A 44 -9.06 9.94 0.69
C ALA A 44 -10.48 9.57 1.15
N ARG A 45 -10.71 9.45 2.47
CA ARG A 45 -12.05 9.20 3.04
C ARG A 45 -13.10 10.28 2.72
N THR A 46 -12.69 11.46 2.29
CA THR A 46 -13.59 12.56 1.91
C THR A 46 -13.97 12.56 0.42
N THR A 47 -13.32 11.72 -0.40
CA THR A 47 -13.62 11.57 -1.83
C THR A 47 -14.89 10.72 -2.05
N ASP A 48 -15.33 10.52 -3.29
CA ASP A 48 -16.43 9.59 -3.58
C ASP A 48 -16.11 8.18 -3.06
N ILE A 49 -17.08 7.50 -2.44
CA ILE A 49 -16.91 6.15 -1.91
C ILE A 49 -16.62 5.14 -3.02
N ASP A 50 -17.14 5.40 -4.22
CA ASP A 50 -16.94 4.55 -5.39
C ASP A 50 -15.65 4.89 -6.16
N SER A 51 -14.86 5.87 -5.68
CA SER A 51 -13.62 6.24 -6.37
C SER A 51 -12.57 5.13 -6.34
N GLY A 52 -11.98 4.85 -7.50
CA GLY A 52 -10.92 3.87 -7.66
C GLY A 52 -9.52 4.48 -7.50
N TRP A 53 -8.63 3.75 -6.84
CA TRP A 53 -7.28 4.26 -6.53
C TRP A 53 -6.17 3.45 -7.16
N LEU A 54 -5.13 4.17 -7.59
CA LEU A 54 -3.83 3.65 -7.98
C LEU A 54 -2.81 4.07 -6.91
N ALA A 55 -2.16 3.10 -6.28
CA ALA A 55 -1.10 3.29 -5.32
C ALA A 55 0.00 2.26 -5.58
N ASP A 56 1.18 2.46 -4.98
CA ASP A 56 2.24 1.45 -5.02
C ASP A 56 1.68 0.11 -4.54
N PRO A 57 1.80 -1.01 -5.29
CA PRO A 57 1.26 -2.31 -4.85
C PRO A 57 1.72 -2.76 -3.46
N LEU A 58 2.85 -2.23 -2.96
CA LEU A 58 3.43 -2.49 -1.65
C LEU A 58 3.14 -1.40 -0.61
N HIS A 59 2.28 -0.40 -0.90
CA HIS A 59 1.99 0.73 -0.01
C HIS A 59 1.63 0.28 1.43
N ALA A 60 0.91 -0.82 1.59
CA ALA A 60 0.55 -1.36 2.91
C ALA A 60 1.78 -1.79 3.73
N VAL A 61 2.82 -2.29 3.07
CA VAL A 61 4.10 -2.65 3.70
C VAL A 61 4.90 -1.39 3.99
N LEU A 62 4.96 -0.47 3.03
CA LEU A 62 5.72 0.78 3.14
C LEU A 62 5.19 1.67 4.27
N TYR A 63 3.87 1.88 4.34
CA TYR A 63 3.25 2.83 5.25
C TYR A 63 2.55 2.17 6.46
N GLY A 64 2.58 0.83 6.56
CA GLY A 64 2.02 0.08 7.69
C GLY A 64 0.49 -0.03 7.71
N THR A 65 -0.21 0.66 6.82
CA THR A 65 -1.65 0.51 6.58
C THR A 65 -1.98 0.72 5.11
N SER A 66 -3.10 0.17 4.66
CA SER A 66 -3.44 0.14 3.23
C SER A 66 -4.52 1.16 2.86
N VAL A 67 -4.67 1.44 1.57
CA VAL A 67 -5.73 2.35 1.08
C VAL A 67 -7.11 1.84 1.50
N ARG A 68 -7.37 0.53 1.41
CA ARG A 68 -8.66 -0.06 1.80
C ARG A 68 -8.97 0.10 3.28
N VAL A 69 -7.94 0.06 4.14
CA VAL A 69 -8.13 0.15 5.60
C VAL A 69 -8.14 1.59 6.08
N ALA A 70 -7.18 2.40 5.63
CA ALA A 70 -7.03 3.77 6.11
C ALA A 70 -7.80 4.78 5.29
N GLY A 71 -7.81 4.63 3.97
CA GLY A 71 -8.54 5.50 3.05
C GLY A 71 -10.00 5.10 2.87
N GLU A 72 -10.39 3.88 3.27
CA GLU A 72 -11.72 3.31 3.03
C GLU A 72 -12.14 3.38 1.55
N ARG A 73 -11.16 3.21 0.63
CA ARG A 73 -11.36 3.20 -0.82
C ARG A 73 -10.76 1.95 -1.44
N ASP A 74 -11.34 1.49 -2.55
CA ASP A 74 -10.72 0.39 -3.27
C ASP A 74 -9.49 0.86 -4.04
N VAL A 75 -8.53 -0.04 -4.17
CA VAL A 75 -7.27 0.20 -4.86
C VAL A 75 -7.06 -0.93 -5.86
N LEU A 76 -6.41 -0.61 -6.98
CA LEU A 76 -6.16 -1.56 -8.06
C LEU A 76 -5.62 -2.89 -7.51
N VAL A 77 -4.57 -2.84 -6.70
CA VAL A 77 -4.00 -4.05 -6.09
C VAL A 77 -3.23 -3.74 -4.80
N GLU A 78 -3.43 -4.59 -3.78
CA GLU A 78 -2.58 -4.67 -2.58
C GLU A 78 -1.78 -5.97 -2.67
N ALA A 79 -0.57 -5.93 -3.25
CA ALA A 79 0.12 -7.14 -3.74
C ALA A 79 0.21 -8.27 -2.70
N VAL A 80 0.59 -7.94 -1.46
CA VAL A 80 0.72 -8.94 -0.38
C VAL A 80 -0.65 -9.44 0.10
N LYS A 81 -1.60 -8.53 0.32
CA LYS A 81 -2.92 -8.88 0.88
C LYS A 81 -3.78 -9.64 -0.14
N ASP A 82 -3.80 -9.19 -1.38
CA ASP A 82 -4.57 -9.81 -2.45
C ASP A 82 -3.96 -11.17 -2.86
N ALA A 83 -2.64 -11.34 -2.76
CA ALA A 83 -2.00 -12.64 -2.97
C ALA A 83 -2.33 -13.64 -1.86
N ALA A 84 -2.37 -13.18 -0.60
CA ALA A 84 -2.75 -14.02 0.54
C ALA A 84 -4.20 -14.51 0.41
N LEU A 85 -5.13 -13.65 -0.02
CA LEU A 85 -6.49 -14.06 -0.34
C LEU A 85 -6.53 -15.04 -1.52
N GLY A 86 -5.68 -14.83 -2.53
CA GLY A 86 -5.52 -15.73 -3.68
C GLY A 86 -5.08 -17.15 -3.32
N MET A 87 -4.46 -17.38 -2.16
CA MET A 87 -4.14 -18.74 -1.68
C MET A 87 -5.39 -19.60 -1.47
N TYR A 88 -6.54 -18.96 -1.22
CA TYR A 88 -7.81 -19.63 -0.93
C TYR A 88 -8.80 -19.59 -2.10
N ASP A 89 -8.62 -18.67 -3.06
CA ASP A 89 -9.50 -18.52 -4.22
C ASP A 89 -8.71 -18.29 -5.51
N ARG A 90 -8.88 -19.20 -6.47
CA ARG A 90 -8.21 -19.16 -7.77
C ARG A 90 -8.53 -17.90 -8.58
N ARG A 91 -9.77 -17.41 -8.54
CA ARG A 91 -10.18 -16.21 -9.30
C ARG A 91 -9.47 -14.99 -8.74
N ILE A 92 -9.36 -14.89 -7.41
CA ILE A 92 -8.58 -13.84 -6.76
C ILE A 92 -7.11 -13.96 -7.18
N ALA A 93 -6.51 -15.16 -7.13
CA ALA A 93 -5.11 -15.35 -7.53
C ALA A 93 -4.81 -14.88 -8.97
N VAL A 94 -5.67 -15.26 -9.92
CA VAL A 94 -5.51 -14.85 -11.33
C VAL A 94 -5.63 -13.32 -11.47
N ARG A 95 -6.69 -12.73 -10.89
CA ARG A 95 -6.91 -11.28 -10.93
C ARG A 95 -5.76 -10.51 -10.30
N THR A 96 -5.26 -10.94 -9.14
CA THR A 96 -4.10 -10.33 -8.47
C THR A 96 -2.87 -10.39 -9.37
N SER A 97 -2.60 -11.55 -9.97
CA SER A 97 -1.47 -11.73 -10.88
C SER A 97 -1.55 -10.83 -12.11
N GLU A 98 -2.73 -10.68 -12.70
CA GLU A 98 -2.97 -9.77 -13.84
C GLU A 98 -2.75 -8.30 -13.45
N ARG A 99 -3.31 -7.87 -12.32
CA ARG A 99 -3.20 -6.47 -11.87
C ARG A 99 -1.79 -6.09 -11.43
N ILE A 100 -1.03 -7.00 -10.82
CA ILE A 100 0.40 -6.79 -10.56
C ILE A 100 1.17 -6.61 -11.88
N ARG A 101 0.90 -7.43 -12.90
CA ARG A 101 1.55 -7.30 -14.21
C ARG A 101 1.17 -6.02 -14.95
N ALA A 102 -0.01 -5.46 -14.68
CA ALA A 102 -0.42 -4.18 -15.24
C ALA A 102 0.39 -2.99 -14.71
N VAL A 103 1.04 -3.15 -13.55
CA VAL A 103 1.86 -2.13 -12.88
C VAL A 103 3.28 -2.66 -12.61
N PRO A 104 4.08 -2.91 -13.67
CA PRO A 104 5.37 -3.58 -13.51
C PRO A 104 6.43 -2.71 -12.82
N ASP A 105 6.39 -1.39 -13.03
CA ASP A 105 7.29 -0.43 -12.39
C ASP A 105 6.53 0.83 -11.97
N PHE A 106 5.94 0.77 -10.78
CA PHE A 106 5.15 1.88 -10.23
C PHE A 106 5.99 3.16 -10.04
N LEU A 107 7.27 3.02 -9.70
CA LEU A 107 8.16 4.15 -9.42
C LEU A 107 8.61 4.90 -10.68
N ARG A 108 8.29 4.38 -11.87
CA ARG A 108 8.58 5.01 -13.17
C ARG A 108 7.33 5.35 -13.98
N LEU A 109 6.18 5.31 -13.32
CA LEU A 109 4.88 5.43 -13.97
C LEU A 109 4.69 6.84 -14.56
N THR A 110 4.44 6.92 -15.86
CA THR A 110 4.24 8.19 -16.56
C THR A 110 2.79 8.69 -16.46
N PRO A 111 2.52 9.99 -16.68
CA PRO A 111 1.15 10.51 -16.72
C PRO A 111 0.23 9.78 -17.70
N ALA A 112 0.77 9.42 -18.87
CA ALA A 112 0.01 8.71 -19.91
C ALA A 112 -0.37 7.29 -19.46
N GLU A 113 0.53 6.59 -18.77
CA GLU A 113 0.26 5.27 -18.22
C GLU A 113 -0.74 5.32 -17.07
N ALA A 114 -0.63 6.34 -16.20
CA ALA A 114 -1.59 6.57 -15.12
C ALA A 114 -3.02 6.74 -15.65
N ARG A 115 -3.19 7.60 -16.66
CA ARG A 115 -4.50 7.81 -17.32
C ARG A 115 -5.00 6.56 -18.03
N ARG A 116 -4.11 5.81 -18.71
CA ARG A 116 -4.47 4.54 -19.36
C ARG A 116 -4.95 3.52 -18.34
N LEU A 117 -4.26 3.39 -17.20
CA LEU A 117 -4.68 2.52 -16.10
C LEU A 117 -6.01 2.98 -15.51
N GLY A 118 -6.20 4.30 -15.30
CA GLY A 118 -7.47 4.87 -14.89
C GLY A 118 -8.62 4.47 -15.81
N ALA A 119 -8.46 4.66 -17.13
CA ALA A 119 -9.46 4.26 -18.11
C ALA A 119 -9.73 2.74 -18.17
N THR A 120 -8.73 1.90 -17.90
CA THR A 120 -8.85 0.44 -17.99
C THR A 120 -9.50 -0.17 -16.77
N TYR A 121 -9.24 0.40 -15.59
CA TYR A 121 -9.60 -0.18 -14.31
C TYR A 121 -10.53 0.68 -13.46
N ASP A 122 -11.06 1.77 -14.04
CA ASP A 122 -11.96 2.71 -13.37
C ASP A 122 -11.30 3.32 -12.12
N LEU A 123 -10.17 4.00 -12.34
CA LEU A 123 -9.39 4.64 -11.26
C LEU A 123 -9.39 6.15 -11.45
N ASP A 124 -9.80 6.86 -10.41
CA ASP A 124 -9.90 8.32 -10.37
C ASP A 124 -8.62 8.98 -9.85
N TYR A 125 -7.94 8.32 -8.92
CA TYR A 125 -6.83 8.90 -8.17
C TYR A 125 -5.54 8.06 -8.26
N LEU A 126 -4.40 8.74 -8.32
CA LEU A 126 -3.07 8.17 -8.16
C LEU A 126 -2.38 8.82 -6.96
N VAL A 127 -1.92 8.02 -6.00
CA VAL A 127 -1.03 8.49 -4.91
C VAL A 127 0.42 8.07 -5.18
N THR A 128 1.34 9.04 -5.23
CA THR A 128 2.77 8.79 -5.50
C THR A 128 3.66 9.89 -4.92
N GLU A 129 4.94 9.58 -4.71
CA GLU A 129 5.95 10.58 -4.36
C GLU A 129 6.57 11.26 -5.59
N GLN A 130 6.27 10.75 -6.79
CA GLN A 130 6.75 11.34 -8.05
C GLN A 130 6.05 12.66 -8.35
N MET A 131 6.79 13.58 -8.97
CA MET A 131 6.22 14.77 -9.58
C MET A 131 5.78 14.44 -11.01
N LEU A 132 4.47 14.42 -11.23
CA LEU A 132 3.85 14.12 -12.52
C LEU A 132 3.10 15.35 -13.03
N ASP A 133 3.09 15.54 -14.35
CA ASP A 133 2.26 16.54 -15.03
C ASP A 133 0.81 16.05 -15.13
N LEU A 134 0.15 15.99 -13.97
CA LEU A 134 -1.23 15.60 -13.78
C LEU A 134 -1.93 16.59 -12.85
N PRO A 135 -3.28 16.73 -12.92
CA PRO A 135 -4.00 17.61 -12.00
C PRO A 135 -3.84 17.15 -10.54
N LEU A 136 -3.16 17.96 -9.72
CA LEU A 136 -2.99 17.70 -8.29
C LEU A 136 -4.31 17.90 -7.56
N ALA A 137 -4.76 16.89 -6.81
CA ALA A 137 -5.95 16.92 -5.98
C ALA A 137 -5.62 17.19 -4.50
N PHE A 138 -4.53 16.62 -4.02
CA PHE A 138 -4.06 16.75 -2.62
C PHE A 138 -2.57 16.52 -2.53
N GLN A 139 -1.93 17.06 -1.49
CA GLN A 139 -0.52 16.82 -1.20
C GLN A 139 -0.29 16.89 0.31
N GLU A 140 0.53 15.97 0.80
CA GLU A 140 1.06 16.00 2.17
C GLU A 140 2.51 15.54 2.14
N GLY A 141 3.43 16.36 2.68
CA GLY A 141 4.86 16.08 2.60
C GLY A 141 5.33 15.77 1.19
N ALA A 142 5.93 14.59 1.00
CA ALA A 142 6.36 14.08 -0.31
C ALA A 142 5.25 13.39 -1.11
N LEU A 143 4.13 13.00 -0.47
CA LEU A 143 3.03 12.29 -1.12
C LEU A 143 2.13 13.26 -1.88
N ARG A 144 1.82 12.91 -3.12
CA ARG A 144 0.93 13.67 -4.01
C ARG A 144 -0.20 12.77 -4.47
N VAL A 145 -1.41 13.30 -4.44
CA VAL A 145 -2.57 12.66 -5.04
C VAL A 145 -2.96 13.41 -6.30
N TYR A 146 -2.95 12.72 -7.43
CA TYR A 146 -3.31 13.22 -8.73
C TYR A 146 -4.66 12.68 -9.19
N ARG A 147 -5.44 13.49 -9.90
CA ARG A 147 -6.57 12.99 -10.69
C ARG A 147 -6.06 12.36 -11.98
N ILE A 148 -6.54 11.17 -12.30
CA ILE A 148 -6.15 10.42 -13.50
C ILE A 148 -7.33 10.13 -14.44
N GLN A 149 -8.55 10.50 -14.03
CA GLN A 149 -9.75 10.62 -14.86
C GLN A 149 -10.43 11.98 -14.68
#